data_AF-A0A2V9MH28-F1
#
_entry.id   AF-A0A2V9MH28-F1
#
_cell.length_a   1.000
_cell.length_b   1.000
_cell.length_c   1.000
_cell.angle_alpha   90.00
_cell.angle_beta   90.00
_cell.angle_gamma   90.00
#
_symmetry.space_group_name_H-M   'P 1'
#
loop_
_entity.id
_entity.type
_entity.pdbx_description
1 polymer ?
#
loop_
_entity_poly.entity_id
_entity_poly.type
_entity_poly.pdbx_seq_one_letter_code
_entity_poly.pdbx_strand_id
1 'polypeptide(L)'
;MNKQGTTWNNRTDRKTIKRKVWNIVTVGSTFGLLWIVYTLLFPGGGESYVAKYQAFQIQTALSFIYRYFQVFSLFFGESVIWQTLYCILFIFFLGGAWKRRREDTLFLIFVSLWMIVVITWPSWQGPRFIFPLLPVFIYFTFQGMKAFVGRLPEKYSQPGKWMFCGFWLLIIGMFIFNSSAGAYVNLQNSRTINGPFDACSEEVYKYIKRETPSDSVVIFFKPRVMRLITDHDTIMSTECDRMFKDDYLVLSRNVGANQQIPPEEIEACNLRLNEVLKNTRFIIYEIQQ
;
A
#
# COMPACT_ATOMS: atom_id res chain seq x y z
N MET A 1 58.48 -9.67 -15.89
CA MET A 1 57.15 -9.39 -15.31
C MET A 1 56.17 -9.18 -16.46
N ASN A 2 55.35 -10.19 -16.77
CA ASN A 2 54.49 -10.23 -17.96
C ASN A 2 53.20 -9.43 -17.77
N LYS A 3 53.01 -8.39 -18.60
CA LYS A 3 51.72 -7.74 -18.85
C LYS A 3 50.93 -8.60 -19.86
N GLN A 4 50.04 -9.47 -19.37
CA GLN A 4 49.05 -10.12 -20.24
C GLN A 4 47.96 -9.10 -20.61
N GLY A 5 48.02 -8.61 -21.85
CA GLY A 5 46.97 -7.81 -22.45
C GLY A 5 45.76 -8.68 -22.77
N THR A 6 44.65 -8.45 -22.06
CA THR A 6 43.33 -8.98 -22.38
C THR A 6 42.77 -8.22 -23.59
N THR A 7 43.05 -8.73 -24.78
CA THR A 7 42.36 -8.32 -26.01
C THR A 7 40.91 -8.80 -25.94
N TRP A 8 40.02 -7.92 -25.51
CA TRP A 8 38.57 -8.10 -25.58
C TRP A 8 38.18 -8.50 -27.01
N ASN A 9 37.55 -9.66 -27.14
CA ASN A 9 37.13 -10.22 -28.42
C ASN A 9 35.89 -9.46 -28.94
N ASN A 10 36.13 -8.30 -29.56
CA ASN A 10 35.16 -7.28 -29.99
C ASN A 10 33.93 -7.80 -30.79
N ARG A 11 33.98 -9.01 -31.36
CA ARG A 11 32.88 -9.58 -32.16
C ARG A 11 31.80 -10.26 -31.34
N THR A 12 32.14 -10.93 -30.24
CA THR A 12 31.16 -11.60 -29.37
C THR A 12 30.33 -10.59 -28.58
N ASP A 13 30.91 -9.45 -28.21
CA ASP A 13 30.20 -8.40 -27.48
C ASP A 13 29.17 -7.69 -28.36
N ARG A 14 29.48 -7.42 -29.64
CA ARG A 14 28.51 -6.80 -30.57
C ARG A 14 27.26 -7.66 -30.77
N LYS A 15 27.41 -8.99 -30.87
CA LYS A 15 26.25 -9.90 -30.99
C LYS A 15 25.40 -9.89 -29.72
N THR A 16 26.04 -9.91 -28.56
CA THR A 16 25.36 -9.88 -27.26
C THR A 16 24.62 -8.55 -27.04
N ILE A 17 25.25 -7.43 -27.36
CA ILE A 17 24.63 -6.10 -27.29
C ILE A 17 23.45 -6.02 -28.25
N LYS A 18 23.60 -6.44 -29.51
CA LYS A 18 22.50 -6.43 -30.50
C LYS A 18 21.32 -7.27 -30.03
N ARG A 19 21.56 -8.44 -29.43
CA ARG A 19 20.50 -9.28 -28.86
C ARG A 19 19.80 -8.61 -27.67
N LYS A 20 20.54 -7.98 -26.76
CA LYS A 20 19.96 -7.22 -25.64
C LYS A 20 19.09 -6.07 -26.14
N VAL A 21 19.57 -5.30 -27.11
CA VAL A 21 18.81 -4.21 -27.73
C VAL A 21 17.54 -4.74 -28.40
N TRP A 22 17.65 -5.82 -29.18
CA TRP A 22 16.48 -6.43 -29.83
C TRP A 22 15.44 -6.91 -28.82
N ASN A 23 15.88 -7.50 -27.71
CA ASN A 23 14.97 -7.91 -26.63
C ASN A 23 14.27 -6.71 -26.00
N ILE A 24 14.99 -5.63 -25.71
CA ILE A 24 14.41 -4.39 -25.16
C ILE A 24 13.38 -3.80 -26.14
N VAL A 25 13.71 -3.74 -27.43
CA VAL A 25 12.80 -3.25 -28.47
C VAL A 25 11.57 -4.15 -28.57
N THR A 26 11.75 -5.47 -28.61
CA THR A 26 10.63 -6.43 -28.71
C THR A 26 9.70 -6.29 -27.50
N VAL A 27 10.24 -6.21 -26.28
CA VAL A 27 9.46 -6.04 -25.06
C VAL A 27 8.75 -4.68 -25.07
N GLY A 28 9.45 -3.60 -25.44
CA GLY A 28 8.88 -2.26 -25.54
C GLY A 28 7.76 -2.15 -26.57
N SER A 29 7.96 -2.73 -27.76
CA SER A 29 6.95 -2.77 -28.83
C SER A 29 5.75 -3.62 -28.45
N THR A 30 5.96 -4.78 -27.81
CA THR A 30 4.87 -5.64 -27.33
C THR A 30 4.05 -4.91 -26.27
N PHE A 31 4.71 -4.28 -25.30
CA PHE A 31 4.06 -3.47 -24.27
C PHE A 31 3.28 -2.30 -24.88
N GLY A 32 3.88 -1.54 -25.80
CA GLY A 32 3.24 -0.40 -26.47
C GLY A 32 2.01 -0.81 -27.27
N LEU A 33 2.08 -1.94 -28.00
CA LEU A 33 0.94 -2.45 -28.76
C LEU A 33 -0.19 -2.91 -27.84
N LEU A 34 0.12 -3.65 -26.78
CA LEU A 34 -0.86 -4.06 -25.78
C LEU A 34 -1.48 -2.86 -25.07
N TRP A 35 -0.69 -1.83 -24.77
CA TRP A 35 -1.17 -0.57 -24.20
C TRP A 35 -2.16 0.14 -25.12
N ILE A 36 -1.85 0.24 -26.42
CA ILE A 36 -2.76 0.85 -27.40
C ILE A 36 -4.08 0.07 -27.48
N VAL A 37 -4.00 -1.26 -27.61
CA VAL A 37 -5.18 -2.14 -27.63
C VAL A 37 -6.01 -1.94 -26.36
N TYR A 38 -5.37 -1.90 -25.20
CA TYR A 38 -6.04 -1.65 -23.93
C TYR A 38 -6.76 -0.30 -23.91
N THR A 39 -6.10 0.78 -24.33
CA THR A 39 -6.69 2.13 -24.34
C THR A 39 -7.85 2.30 -25.32
N LEU A 40 -7.88 1.52 -26.40
CA LEU A 40 -8.95 1.57 -27.40
C LEU A 40 -10.16 0.71 -27.00
N LEU A 41 -9.92 -0.43 -26.34
CA LEU A 41 -10.99 -1.38 -25.99
C LEU A 41 -11.64 -1.10 -24.64
N PHE A 42 -10.90 -0.59 -23.66
CA PHE A 42 -11.40 -0.42 -22.31
C PHE A 42 -11.62 1.07 -21.98
N PRO A 43 -12.77 1.43 -21.37
CA PRO A 43 -13.03 2.80 -20.95
C PRO A 43 -11.99 3.23 -19.91
N GLY A 44 -11.51 4.46 -20.02
CA GLY A 44 -10.57 5.08 -19.07
C GLY A 44 -11.24 5.37 -17.72
N GLY A 45 -11.36 4.35 -16.87
CA GLY A 45 -12.10 4.41 -15.59
C GLY A 45 -11.27 4.79 -14.36
N GLY A 46 -10.12 5.44 -14.54
CA GLY A 46 -9.32 5.93 -13.44
C GLY A 46 -8.32 6.95 -13.96
N GLU A 47 -8.37 8.16 -13.42
CA GLU A 47 -7.43 9.24 -13.74
C GLU A 47 -6.01 8.67 -13.89
N SER A 48 -5.33 9.03 -14.98
CA SER A 48 -3.92 8.72 -15.13
C SER A 48 -3.21 9.09 -13.83
N TYR A 49 -2.49 8.16 -13.20
CA TYR A 49 -1.74 8.46 -11.97
C TYR A 49 -0.79 9.66 -12.15
N VAL A 50 -0.41 9.95 -13.40
CA VAL A 50 0.35 11.13 -13.80
C VAL A 50 -0.44 12.43 -13.60
N ALA A 51 -1.76 12.45 -13.85
CA ALA A 51 -2.61 13.62 -13.61
C ALA A 51 -2.59 14.03 -12.13
N LYS A 52 -2.46 13.07 -11.21
CA LYS A 52 -2.32 13.37 -9.78
C LYS A 52 -1.06 14.18 -9.45
N TYR A 53 0.00 14.04 -10.24
CA TYR A 53 1.21 14.84 -10.08
C TYR A 53 1.02 16.31 -10.46
N GLN A 54 -0.09 16.72 -11.09
CA GLN A 54 -0.41 18.14 -11.27
C GLN A 54 -0.59 18.86 -9.92
N ALA A 55 -0.99 18.14 -8.87
CA ALA A 55 -1.10 18.65 -7.50
C ALA A 55 0.22 18.57 -6.70
N PHE A 56 1.35 18.25 -7.35
CA PHE A 56 2.65 18.12 -6.68
C PHE A 56 3.13 19.48 -6.14
N GLN A 57 3.59 19.48 -4.88
CA GLN A 57 4.21 20.63 -4.24
C GLN A 57 5.50 20.19 -3.53
N ILE A 58 6.57 20.96 -3.70
CA ILE A 58 7.88 20.66 -3.09
C ILE A 58 7.77 20.66 -1.56
N GLN A 59 6.96 21.54 -0.98
CA GLN A 59 6.69 21.59 0.46
C GLN A 59 6.08 20.28 0.96
N THR A 60 5.14 19.71 0.20
CA THR A 60 4.54 18.40 0.51
C THR A 60 5.59 17.30 0.49
N ALA A 61 6.47 17.27 -0.52
CA ALA A 61 7.56 16.30 -0.60
C ALA A 61 8.52 16.41 0.59
N LEU A 62 8.95 17.63 0.97
CA LEU A 62 9.79 17.84 2.15
C LEU A 62 9.10 17.39 3.44
N SER A 63 7.81 17.66 3.58
CA SER A 63 7.02 17.18 4.71
C SER A 63 6.94 15.65 4.76
N PHE A 64 6.89 14.99 3.59
CA PHE A 64 6.83 13.54 3.48
C PHE A 64 8.16 12.88 3.79
N ILE A 65 9.30 13.52 3.49
CA ILE A 65 10.61 13.03 3.95
C ILE A 65 10.62 12.88 5.48
N TYR A 66 10.20 13.94 6.19
CA TYR A 66 10.13 13.91 7.66
C TYR A 66 9.11 12.88 8.16
N ARG A 67 7.90 12.87 7.60
CA ARG A 67 6.84 11.94 8.02
C ARG A 67 7.22 10.48 7.79
N TYR A 68 7.76 10.13 6.62
CA TYR A 68 8.17 8.75 6.37
C TYR A 68 9.37 8.33 7.23
N PHE A 69 10.30 9.25 7.53
CA PHE A 69 11.36 8.98 8.51
C PHE A 69 10.77 8.66 9.90
N GLN A 70 9.75 9.39 10.36
CA GLN A 70 9.06 9.10 11.62
C GLN A 70 8.23 7.81 11.56
N VAL A 71 7.61 7.48 10.44
CA VAL A 71 6.80 6.26 10.37
C VAL A 71 7.64 4.98 10.53
N PHE A 72 8.91 4.99 10.14
CA PHE A 72 9.79 3.86 10.45
C PHE A 72 9.95 3.64 11.97
N SER A 73 9.96 4.70 12.78
CA SER A 73 10.02 4.54 14.25
C SER A 73 8.69 4.05 14.82
N LEU A 74 7.56 4.49 14.25
CA LEU A 74 6.21 4.04 14.63
C LEU A 74 6.05 2.52 14.54
N PHE A 75 6.77 1.87 13.61
CA PHE A 75 6.77 0.41 13.51
C PHE A 75 7.29 -0.30 14.77
N PHE A 76 8.23 0.33 15.47
CA PHE A 76 8.76 -0.21 16.74
C PHE A 76 7.88 0.20 17.93
N GLY A 77 7.27 1.38 17.86
CA GLY A 77 6.26 1.86 18.80
C GLY A 77 6.25 3.39 18.90
N GLU A 78 5.26 3.93 19.62
CA GLU A 78 5.02 5.38 19.70
C GLU A 78 5.89 6.10 20.74
N SER A 79 6.45 5.37 21.71
CA SER A 79 7.20 5.95 22.82
C SER A 79 8.55 6.54 22.39
N VAL A 80 9.07 7.49 23.17
CA VAL A 80 10.39 8.12 22.95
C VAL A 80 11.51 7.08 22.88
N ILE A 81 11.41 6.01 23.69
CA ILE A 81 12.39 4.92 23.71
C ILE A 81 12.51 4.26 22.33
N TRP A 82 11.38 4.00 21.66
CA TRP A 82 11.36 3.41 20.33
C TRP A 82 11.91 4.35 19.26
N GLN A 83 11.65 5.64 19.38
CA GLN A 83 12.22 6.66 18.50
C GLN A 83 13.75 6.74 18.65
N THR A 84 14.26 6.73 19.88
CA THR A 84 15.71 6.70 20.14
C THR A 84 16.34 5.41 19.60
N LEU A 85 15.70 4.25 19.85
CA LEU A 85 16.16 2.97 19.30
C LEU A 85 16.23 3.01 17.77
N TYR A 86 15.19 3.52 17.12
CA TYR A 86 15.16 3.69 15.67
C TYR A 86 16.32 4.54 15.16
N CYS A 87 16.61 5.68 15.80
CA CYS A 87 17.74 6.53 15.42
C CYS A 87 19.09 5.78 15.52
N ILE A 88 19.28 4.98 16.57
CA ILE A 88 20.48 4.13 16.72
C ILE A 88 20.55 3.08 15.60
N LEU A 89 19.44 2.39 15.32
CA LEU A 89 19.36 1.39 14.25
C LEU A 89 19.53 2.00 12.85
N PHE A 90 19.12 3.25 12.66
CA PHE A 90 19.30 4.00 11.43
C PHE A 90 20.77 4.29 11.16
N ILE A 91 21.57 4.60 12.19
CA ILE A 91 23.03 4.75 12.04
C ILE A 91 23.66 3.43 11.55
N PHE A 92 23.26 2.30 12.15
CA PHE A 92 23.71 1.00 11.69
C PHE A 92 23.22 0.65 10.27
N PHE A 93 21.99 1.02 9.92
CA PHE A 93 21.46 0.90 8.57
C PHE A 93 22.36 1.61 7.55
N LEU A 94 22.70 2.88 7.80
CA LEU A 94 23.59 3.64 6.92
C LEU A 94 24.98 2.99 6.82
N GLY A 95 25.54 2.53 7.95
CA GLY A 95 26.82 1.83 7.97
C GLY A 95 26.81 0.51 7.18
N GLY A 96 25.72 -0.26 7.29
CA GLY A 96 25.52 -1.49 6.56
C GLY A 96 25.32 -1.27 5.07
N ALA A 97 24.47 -0.31 4.69
CA ALA A 97 24.24 0.12 3.32
C ALA A 97 25.54 0.57 2.65
N TRP A 98 26.34 1.39 3.34
CA TRP A 98 27.64 1.84 2.83
C TRP A 98 28.62 0.69 2.63
N LYS A 99 28.71 -0.22 3.60
CA LYS A 99 29.60 -1.39 3.52
C LYS A 99 29.24 -2.30 2.34
N ARG A 100 27.95 -2.56 2.14
CA ARG A 100 27.43 -3.52 1.16
C ARG A 100 27.06 -2.89 -0.19
N ARG A 101 27.30 -1.59 -0.41
CA ARG A 101 26.88 -0.85 -1.60
C ARG A 101 27.28 -1.44 -2.96
N ARG A 102 28.39 -2.18 -3.01
CA ARG A 102 28.88 -2.85 -4.24
C ARG A 102 28.26 -4.22 -4.48
N GLU A 103 27.90 -4.90 -3.40
CA GLU A 103 27.38 -6.29 -3.44
C GLU A 103 25.85 -6.28 -3.57
N ASP A 104 25.19 -5.32 -2.91
CA ASP A 104 23.72 -5.21 -2.84
C ASP A 104 23.20 -3.94 -3.49
N THR A 105 23.83 -3.49 -4.58
CA THR A 105 23.44 -2.25 -5.27
C THR A 105 21.97 -2.26 -5.68
N LEU A 106 21.42 -3.43 -6.05
CA LEU A 106 20.01 -3.57 -6.43
C LEU A 106 19.04 -3.23 -5.30
N PHE A 107 19.32 -3.62 -4.05
CA PHE A 107 18.47 -3.26 -2.92
C PHE A 107 18.52 -1.77 -2.62
N LEU A 108 19.70 -1.14 -2.75
CA LEU A 108 19.82 0.30 -2.58
C LEU A 108 19.07 1.07 -3.67
N ILE A 109 19.19 0.65 -4.93
CA ILE A 109 18.43 1.23 -6.05
C ILE A 109 16.92 1.08 -5.78
N PHE A 110 16.46 -0.10 -5.36
CA PHE A 110 15.06 -0.34 -5.03
C PHE A 110 14.56 0.61 -3.93
N VAL A 111 15.27 0.70 -2.79
CA VAL A 111 14.90 1.59 -1.68
C VAL A 111 14.89 3.04 -2.12
N SER A 112 15.90 3.49 -2.86
CA SER A 112 15.98 4.86 -3.35
C SER A 112 14.82 5.21 -4.30
N LEU A 113 14.56 4.36 -5.30
CA LEU A 113 13.45 4.59 -6.23
C LEU A 113 12.10 4.54 -5.54
N TRP A 114 11.90 3.59 -4.63
CA TRP A 114 10.68 3.49 -3.85
C TRP A 114 10.47 4.74 -2.98
N MET A 115 11.50 5.19 -2.27
CA MET A 115 11.43 6.40 -1.47
C MET A 115 11.14 7.64 -2.33
N ILE A 116 11.74 7.76 -3.52
CA ILE A 116 11.43 8.85 -4.45
C ILE A 116 9.95 8.85 -4.83
N VAL A 117 9.39 7.69 -5.23
CA VAL A 117 7.97 7.58 -5.58
C VAL A 117 7.08 7.98 -4.40
N VAL A 118 7.38 7.46 -3.21
CA VAL A 118 6.58 7.65 -2.01
C VAL A 118 6.66 9.08 -1.47
N ILE A 119 7.83 9.72 -1.54
CA ILE A 119 8.03 11.12 -1.15
C ILE A 119 7.38 12.09 -2.16
N THR A 120 7.46 11.77 -3.46
CA THR A 120 6.92 12.65 -4.52
C THR A 120 5.42 12.45 -4.75
N TRP A 121 4.80 11.45 -4.14
CA TRP A 121 3.38 11.23 -4.27
C TRP A 121 2.60 12.44 -3.72
N PRO A 122 1.57 12.94 -4.42
CA PRO A 122 0.86 14.17 -4.04
C PRO A 122 -0.01 14.04 -2.78
N SER A 123 -0.25 12.81 -2.30
CA SER A 123 -1.15 12.55 -1.17
C SER A 123 -0.50 11.65 -0.11
N TRP A 124 -0.91 11.81 1.14
CA TRP A 124 -0.42 10.92 2.20
C TRP A 124 -1.08 9.55 2.08
N GLN A 125 -0.27 8.50 1.89
CA GLN A 125 -0.77 7.14 1.71
C GLN A 125 -0.66 6.30 2.98
N GLY A 126 -0.10 6.87 4.05
CA GLY A 126 0.03 6.20 5.34
C GLY A 126 1.21 5.24 5.45
N PRO A 127 1.29 4.50 6.57
CA PRO A 127 2.45 3.70 6.91
C PRO A 127 2.66 2.45 6.07
N ARG A 128 1.61 2.00 5.36
CA ARG A 128 1.64 0.80 4.50
C ARG A 128 2.74 0.82 3.44
N PHE A 129 3.18 2.00 3.01
CA PHE A 129 4.21 2.12 1.97
C PHE A 129 5.62 1.86 2.49
N ILE A 130 5.82 1.77 3.81
CA ILE A 130 7.12 1.40 4.39
C ILE A 130 7.28 -0.12 4.51
N PHE A 131 6.20 -0.91 4.45
CA PHE A 131 6.27 -2.36 4.64
C PHE A 131 7.26 -3.07 3.69
N PRO A 132 7.33 -2.73 2.39
CA PRO A 132 8.33 -3.33 1.50
C PRO A 132 9.77 -2.95 1.84
N LEU A 133 9.99 -1.84 2.54
CA LEU A 133 11.31 -1.35 2.92
C LEU A 133 11.80 -1.93 4.24
N LEU A 134 10.90 -2.38 5.12
CA LEU A 134 11.26 -2.92 6.44
C LEU A 134 12.26 -4.09 6.37
N PRO A 135 12.08 -5.11 5.50
CA PRO A 135 13.06 -6.20 5.40
C PRO A 135 14.44 -5.70 4.96
N VAL A 136 14.49 -4.73 4.05
CA VAL A 136 15.74 -4.15 3.55
C VAL A 136 16.42 -3.30 4.63
N PHE A 137 15.63 -2.54 5.38
CA PHE A 137 16.10 -1.78 6.53
C PHE A 137 16.73 -2.72 7.57
N ILE A 138 15.99 -3.73 8.03
CA ILE A 138 16.46 -4.72 9.02
C ILE A 138 17.73 -5.42 8.52
N TYR A 139 17.76 -5.82 7.25
CA TYR A 139 18.91 -6.46 6.63
C TYR A 139 20.17 -5.58 6.71
N PHE A 140 20.11 -4.33 6.26
CA PHE A 140 21.28 -3.44 6.31
C PHE A 140 21.64 -3.03 7.73
N THR A 141 20.67 -2.83 8.63
CA THR A 141 20.93 -2.60 10.06
C THR A 141 21.72 -3.78 10.66
N PHE A 142 21.31 -5.01 10.38
CA PHE A 142 22.02 -6.22 10.81
C PHE A 142 23.45 -6.27 10.26
N GLN A 143 23.65 -5.96 8.98
CA GLN A 143 24.97 -5.90 8.36
C GLN A 143 25.87 -4.82 8.99
N GLY A 144 25.29 -3.65 9.31
CA GLY A 144 26.00 -2.56 9.96
C GLY A 144 26.44 -2.91 11.37
N MET A 145 25.53 -3.45 12.19
CA MET A 145 25.84 -3.93 13.54
C MET A 145 26.88 -5.06 13.52
N LYS A 146 26.75 -6.04 12.62
CA LYS A 146 27.74 -7.11 12.45
C LYS A 146 29.12 -6.56 12.08
N ALA A 147 29.16 -5.55 11.22
CA ALA A 147 30.40 -4.88 10.84
C ALA A 147 31.02 -4.06 11.99
N PHE A 148 30.21 -3.54 12.90
CA PHE A 148 30.67 -2.84 14.09
C PHE A 148 31.26 -3.83 15.11
N VAL A 149 30.53 -4.91 15.42
CA VAL A 149 31.01 -5.96 16.34
C VAL A 149 32.30 -6.62 15.83
N GLY A 150 32.41 -6.85 14.53
CA GLY A 150 33.63 -7.41 13.93
C GLY A 150 34.86 -6.50 13.97
N ARG A 151 34.71 -5.21 14.32
CA ARG A 151 35.82 -4.27 14.51
C ARG A 151 36.22 -4.08 15.98
N LEU A 152 35.51 -4.72 16.91
CA LEU A 152 35.87 -4.65 18.33
C LEU A 152 37.22 -5.37 18.57
N PRO A 153 38.04 -4.88 19.52
CA PRO A 153 39.25 -5.58 19.94
C PRO A 153 38.93 -7.01 20.37
N GLU A 154 39.91 -7.92 20.24
CA GLU A 154 39.71 -9.36 20.50
C GLU A 154 39.13 -9.64 21.89
N LYS A 155 39.56 -8.87 22.91
CA LYS A 155 39.04 -8.89 24.29
C LYS A 155 37.52 -8.69 24.37
N TYR A 156 36.93 -7.93 23.46
CA TYR A 156 35.50 -7.61 23.43
C TYR A 156 34.74 -8.31 22.30
N SER A 157 35.42 -9.12 21.47
CA SER A 157 34.83 -9.74 20.29
C SER A 157 33.75 -10.77 20.65
N GLN A 158 33.99 -11.63 21.64
CA GLN A 158 33.01 -12.62 22.12
C GLN A 158 31.81 -11.98 22.84
N PRO A 159 31.99 -11.13 23.87
CA PRO A 159 30.85 -10.48 24.52
C PRO A 159 30.06 -9.61 23.53
N GLY A 160 30.71 -8.97 22.55
CA GLY A 160 30.04 -8.22 21.48
C GLY A 160 29.13 -9.10 20.60
N LYS A 161 29.56 -10.32 20.26
CA LYS A 161 28.72 -11.28 19.52
C LYS A 161 27.50 -11.72 20.34
N TRP A 162 27.69 -12.01 21.63
CA TRP A 162 26.58 -12.37 22.53
C TRP A 162 25.60 -11.21 22.69
N MET A 163 26.08 -9.99 22.89
CA MET A 163 25.24 -8.79 22.98
C MET A 163 24.45 -8.57 21.69
N PHE A 164 25.08 -8.75 20.53
CA PHE A 164 24.41 -8.67 19.22
C PHE A 164 23.29 -9.69 19.06
N CYS A 165 23.56 -10.97 19.38
CA CYS A 165 22.54 -12.02 19.31
C CYS A 165 21.41 -11.74 20.33
N GLY A 166 21.77 -11.38 21.57
CA GLY A 166 20.81 -11.05 22.62
C GLY A 166 19.91 -9.87 22.27
N PHE A 167 20.47 -8.83 21.64
CA PHE A 167 19.71 -7.69 21.14
C PHE A 167 18.62 -8.12 20.15
N TRP A 168 18.97 -8.89 19.12
CA TRP A 168 17.99 -9.33 18.11
C TRP A 168 16.96 -10.31 18.67
N LEU A 169 17.37 -11.22 19.56
CA LEU A 169 16.44 -12.12 20.25
C LEU A 169 15.45 -11.35 21.13
N LEU A 170 15.90 -10.31 21.82
CA LEU A 170 15.03 -9.44 22.61
C LEU A 170 14.02 -8.69 21.75
N ILE A 171 14.46 -8.12 20.62
CA ILE A 171 13.56 -7.45 19.67
C ILE A 171 12.51 -8.43 19.15
N ILE A 172 12.92 -9.61 18.68
CA ILE A 172 12.01 -10.66 18.20
C ILE A 172 11.01 -11.06 19.30
N GLY A 173 11.49 -11.28 20.52
CA GLY A 173 10.66 -11.61 21.68
C GLY A 173 9.62 -10.55 21.98
N MET A 174 9.99 -9.26 21.94
CA MET A 174 9.08 -8.14 22.14
C MET A 174 8.00 -8.07 21.05
N PHE A 175 8.37 -8.25 19.78
CA PHE A 175 7.41 -8.24 18.68
C PHE A 175 6.43 -9.42 18.75
N ILE A 176 6.92 -10.62 19.05
CA ILE A 176 6.06 -11.80 19.25
C ILE A 176 5.11 -11.57 20.42
N PHE A 177 5.62 -11.07 21.54
CA PHE A 177 4.81 -10.80 22.73
C PHE A 177 3.73 -9.77 22.44
N ASN A 178 4.08 -8.59 21.90
CA ASN A 178 3.12 -7.53 21.60
C ASN A 178 2.07 -7.98 20.56
N SER A 179 2.49 -8.68 19.51
CA SER A 179 1.58 -9.20 18.50
C SER A 179 0.64 -10.26 19.07
N SER A 180 1.14 -11.17 19.91
CA SER A 180 0.34 -12.22 20.54
C SER A 180 -0.63 -11.65 21.57
N ALA A 181 -0.18 -10.71 22.39
CA ALA A 181 -1.03 -10.01 23.37
C ALA A 181 -2.14 -9.22 22.67
N GLY A 182 -1.81 -8.48 21.61
CA GLY A 182 -2.80 -7.77 20.80
C GLY A 182 -3.80 -8.71 20.13
N ALA A 183 -3.32 -9.83 19.57
CA ALA A 183 -4.18 -10.86 18.98
C ALA A 183 -5.10 -11.51 20.02
N TYR A 184 -4.59 -11.79 21.22
CA TYR A 184 -5.36 -12.36 22.32
C TYR A 184 -6.47 -11.42 22.78
N VAL A 185 -6.15 -10.14 23.04
CA VAL A 185 -7.15 -9.13 23.42
C VAL A 185 -8.20 -8.95 22.32
N ASN A 186 -7.77 -8.95 21.05
CA ASN A 186 -8.69 -8.86 19.92
C ASN A 186 -9.65 -10.06 19.84
N LEU A 187 -9.14 -11.27 20.08
CA LEU A 187 -9.96 -12.49 20.15
C LEU A 187 -10.93 -12.46 21.34
N GLN A 188 -10.49 -12.04 22.51
CA GLN A 188 -11.32 -11.93 23.71
C GLN A 188 -12.48 -10.94 23.50
N ASN A 189 -12.23 -9.87 22.76
CA ASN A 189 -13.24 -8.87 22.40
C ASN A 189 -14.09 -9.29 21.17
N SER A 190 -14.15 -10.59 20.85
CA SER A 190 -14.89 -11.16 19.72
C SER A 190 -14.57 -10.52 18.37
N ARG A 191 -13.35 -9.97 18.22
CA ARG A 191 -12.94 -9.22 17.03
C ARG A 191 -13.94 -8.12 16.65
N THR A 192 -14.63 -7.52 17.63
CA THR A 192 -15.62 -6.47 17.41
C THR A 192 -14.93 -5.24 16.82
N ILE A 193 -14.94 -5.19 15.49
CA ILE A 193 -14.39 -4.09 14.69
C ILE A 193 -15.56 -3.54 13.89
N ASN A 194 -15.76 -2.22 13.95
CA ASN A 194 -16.68 -1.51 13.07
C ASN A 194 -16.27 -1.82 11.63
N GLY A 195 -17.09 -2.61 10.93
CA GLY A 195 -16.63 -3.35 9.76
C GLY A 195 -17.81 -3.93 8.99
N PRO A 196 -17.55 -4.64 7.89
CA PRO A 196 -18.63 -5.19 7.06
C PRO A 196 -19.50 -6.21 7.80
N PHE A 197 -19.03 -6.80 8.91
CA PHE A 197 -19.78 -7.82 9.66
C PHE A 197 -20.38 -7.29 10.96
N ASP A 198 -20.49 -5.97 11.13
CA ASP A 198 -21.27 -5.44 12.24
C ASP A 198 -22.78 -5.54 11.97
N ALA A 199 -23.57 -5.46 13.04
CA ALA A 199 -25.02 -5.64 12.98
C ALA A 199 -25.69 -4.68 11.98
N CYS A 200 -25.22 -3.44 11.87
CA CYS A 200 -25.76 -2.44 10.94
C CYS A 200 -25.46 -2.77 9.48
N SER A 201 -24.27 -3.30 9.19
CA SER A 201 -23.90 -3.71 7.83
C SER A 201 -24.60 -5.02 7.43
N GLU A 202 -24.70 -5.97 8.37
CA GLU A 202 -25.43 -7.22 8.15
C GLU A 202 -26.91 -7.00 7.86
N GLU A 203 -27.56 -6.04 8.53
CA GLU A 203 -28.95 -5.68 8.29
C GLU A 203 -29.15 -5.22 6.84
N VAL A 204 -28.29 -4.32 6.35
CA VAL A 204 -28.29 -3.87 4.95
C VAL A 204 -28.11 -5.05 3.99
N TYR A 205 -27.14 -5.92 4.25
CA TYR A 205 -26.89 -7.07 3.38
C TYR A 205 -28.04 -8.08 3.38
N LYS A 206 -28.67 -8.31 4.54
CA LYS A 206 -29.85 -9.18 4.64
C LYS A 206 -31.04 -8.58 3.90
N TYR A 207 -31.25 -7.27 4.00
CA TYR A 207 -32.31 -6.56 3.29
C TYR A 207 -32.12 -6.70 1.78
N ILE A 208 -30.98 -6.27 1.24
CA ILE A 208 -30.68 -6.41 -0.19
C ILE A 208 -30.82 -7.87 -0.64
N LYS A 209 -30.32 -8.84 0.12
CA LYS A 209 -30.40 -10.24 -0.31
C LYS A 209 -31.82 -10.82 -0.34
N ARG A 210 -32.75 -10.30 0.47
CA ARG A 210 -34.08 -10.92 0.69
C ARG A 210 -35.23 -10.12 0.09
N GLU A 211 -35.11 -8.80 0.10
CA GLU A 211 -36.21 -7.89 -0.19
C GLU A 211 -36.03 -7.17 -1.54
N THR A 212 -34.89 -7.33 -2.23
CA THR A 212 -34.66 -6.73 -3.56
C THR A 212 -34.64 -7.79 -4.68
N PRO A 213 -35.09 -7.46 -5.90
CA PRO A 213 -35.03 -8.37 -7.04
C PRO A 213 -33.60 -8.80 -7.37
N SER A 214 -33.40 -10.07 -7.75
CA SER A 214 -32.07 -10.63 -8.03
C SER A 214 -31.36 -10.02 -9.24
N ASP A 215 -32.10 -9.39 -10.14
CA ASP A 215 -31.63 -8.69 -11.33
C ASP A 215 -31.43 -7.19 -11.12
N SER A 216 -31.77 -6.66 -9.95
CA SER A 216 -31.56 -5.24 -9.60
C SER A 216 -30.06 -4.92 -9.42
N VAL A 217 -29.67 -3.69 -9.77
CA VAL A 217 -28.31 -3.20 -9.54
C VAL A 217 -28.28 -2.41 -8.25
N VAL A 218 -27.27 -2.68 -7.42
CA VAL A 218 -27.04 -1.94 -6.18
C VAL A 218 -25.95 -0.89 -6.42
N ILE A 219 -26.22 0.35 -6.04
CA ILE A 219 -25.25 1.45 -6.10
C ILE A 219 -24.67 1.64 -4.70
N PHE A 220 -23.39 1.31 -4.54
CA PHE A 220 -22.71 1.33 -3.24
C PHE A 220 -21.21 1.64 -3.38
N PHE A 221 -20.65 2.40 -2.43
CA PHE A 221 -19.24 2.79 -2.47
C PHE A 221 -18.22 1.66 -2.30
N LYS A 222 -18.66 0.49 -1.84
CA LYS A 222 -17.82 -0.72 -1.75
C LYS A 222 -18.45 -1.84 -2.57
N PRO A 223 -18.48 -1.71 -3.91
CA PRO A 223 -19.28 -2.60 -4.76
C PRO A 223 -18.86 -4.07 -4.62
N ARG A 224 -17.55 -4.32 -4.50
CA ARG A 224 -17.00 -5.67 -4.32
C ARG A 224 -17.48 -6.37 -3.04
N VAL A 225 -17.67 -5.63 -1.95
CA VAL A 225 -18.14 -6.21 -0.68
C VAL A 225 -19.61 -6.54 -0.76
N MET A 226 -20.43 -5.64 -1.33
CA MET A 226 -21.85 -5.88 -1.54
C MET A 226 -22.08 -7.09 -2.43
N ARG A 227 -21.50 -7.12 -3.65
CA ARG A 227 -21.58 -8.26 -4.57
C ARG A 227 -21.19 -9.58 -3.91
N LEU A 228 -20.09 -9.60 -3.16
CA LEU A 228 -19.60 -10.81 -2.50
C LEU A 228 -20.59 -11.37 -1.46
N ILE A 229 -21.34 -10.51 -0.77
CA ILE A 229 -22.21 -10.91 0.34
C ILE A 229 -23.65 -11.15 -0.14
N THR A 230 -24.16 -10.29 -1.02
CA THR A 230 -25.57 -10.29 -1.44
C THR A 230 -25.80 -10.95 -2.79
N ASP A 231 -24.74 -11.22 -3.55
CA ASP A 231 -24.81 -11.76 -4.91
C ASP A 231 -25.61 -10.88 -5.90
N HIS A 232 -25.72 -9.58 -5.61
CA HIS A 232 -26.32 -8.58 -6.50
C HIS A 232 -25.24 -7.84 -7.27
N ASP A 233 -25.45 -7.62 -8.56
CA ASP A 233 -24.58 -6.74 -9.34
C ASP A 233 -24.52 -5.36 -8.68
N THR A 234 -23.29 -4.91 -8.39
CA THR A 234 -23.08 -3.69 -7.62
C THR A 234 -22.07 -2.81 -8.32
N ILE A 235 -22.42 -1.52 -8.46
CA ILE A 235 -21.55 -0.50 -9.03
C ILE A 235 -21.26 0.60 -8.01
N MET A 236 -20.14 1.28 -8.22
CA MET A 236 -19.86 2.56 -7.58
C MET A 236 -20.08 3.64 -8.63
N SER A 237 -21.03 4.54 -8.39
CA SER A 237 -21.28 5.69 -9.25
C SER A 237 -21.33 6.97 -8.42
N THR A 238 -20.73 8.03 -8.97
CA THR A 238 -20.92 9.42 -8.54
C THR A 238 -21.73 10.22 -9.56
N GLU A 239 -22.21 9.57 -10.62
CA GLU A 239 -22.91 10.19 -11.74
C GLU A 239 -24.39 9.77 -11.71
N CYS A 240 -25.31 10.73 -11.86
CA CYS A 240 -26.75 10.50 -11.78
C CYS A 240 -27.29 9.65 -12.95
N ASP A 241 -26.65 9.72 -14.12
CA ASP A 241 -27.06 9.04 -15.36
C ASP A 241 -26.87 7.51 -15.32
N ARG A 242 -26.14 6.99 -14.33
CA ARG A 242 -25.95 5.55 -14.09
C ARG A 242 -26.89 4.97 -13.04
N MET A 243 -27.90 5.73 -12.62
CA MET A 243 -28.91 5.30 -11.66
C MET A 243 -30.22 5.05 -12.41
N PHE A 244 -30.60 3.78 -12.57
CA PHE A 244 -31.79 3.41 -13.32
C PHE A 244 -32.97 3.14 -12.40
N LYS A 245 -34.18 3.09 -12.98
CA LYS A 245 -35.38 2.68 -12.28
C LYS A 245 -35.22 1.25 -11.76
N ASP A 246 -35.76 0.98 -10.58
CA ASP A 246 -35.74 -0.33 -9.90
C ASP A 246 -34.35 -0.75 -9.38
N ASP A 247 -33.36 0.15 -9.45
CA ASP A 247 -32.07 0.03 -8.77
C ASP A 247 -32.16 0.50 -7.31
N TYR A 248 -31.19 0.05 -6.50
CA TYR A 248 -31.11 0.39 -5.08
C TYR A 248 -29.86 1.21 -4.76
N LEU A 249 -30.07 2.38 -4.17
CA LEU A 249 -28.98 3.25 -3.71
C LEU A 249 -28.74 3.07 -2.21
N VAL A 250 -27.55 2.60 -1.85
CA VAL A 250 -27.15 2.42 -0.45
C VAL A 250 -26.19 3.53 -0.04
N LEU A 251 -26.66 4.46 0.79
CA LEU A 251 -25.87 5.60 1.27
C LEU A 251 -25.32 5.35 2.67
N SER A 252 -24.05 5.67 2.88
CA SER A 252 -23.45 5.76 4.21
C SER A 252 -23.85 7.09 4.87
N ARG A 253 -24.41 7.03 6.08
CA ARG A 253 -24.78 8.19 6.90
C ARG A 253 -23.58 8.91 7.52
N ASN A 254 -22.43 8.25 7.60
CA ASN A 254 -21.19 8.94 7.96
C ASN A 254 -20.78 9.83 6.80
N VAL A 255 -21.09 11.12 6.94
CA VAL A 255 -20.82 12.19 5.98
C VAL A 255 -19.31 12.38 5.85
N GLY A 256 -18.77 11.99 4.71
CA GLY A 256 -17.36 12.19 4.39
C GLY A 256 -16.90 11.29 3.24
N ALA A 257 -16.59 11.92 2.09
CA ALA A 257 -15.76 11.46 0.96
C ALA A 257 -15.70 9.94 0.65
N ASN A 258 -16.80 9.20 0.82
CA ASN A 258 -16.87 7.78 0.44
C ASN A 258 -17.02 7.61 -1.08
N GLN A 259 -16.73 8.64 -1.88
CA GLN A 259 -16.96 8.64 -3.33
C GLN A 259 -18.41 8.22 -3.67
N GLN A 260 -19.36 8.75 -2.89
CA GLN A 260 -20.80 8.64 -3.14
C GLN A 260 -21.33 10.03 -3.50
N ILE A 261 -22.44 10.04 -4.22
CA ILE A 261 -23.22 11.26 -4.44
C ILE A 261 -23.68 11.75 -3.06
N PRO A 262 -23.32 12.98 -2.65
CA PRO A 262 -23.77 13.51 -1.38
C PRO A 262 -25.29 13.67 -1.39
N PRO A 263 -25.98 13.48 -0.25
CA PRO A 263 -27.44 13.58 -0.19
C PRO A 263 -28.02 14.87 -0.80
N GLU A 264 -27.29 15.98 -0.74
CA GLU A 264 -27.70 17.28 -1.28
C GLU A 264 -27.66 17.33 -2.81
N GLU A 265 -26.78 16.57 -3.47
CA GLU A 265 -26.71 16.49 -4.93
C GLU A 265 -27.70 15.45 -5.50
N ILE A 266 -28.17 14.53 -4.67
CA ILE A 266 -29.16 13.53 -5.08
C ILE A 266 -30.49 14.19 -5.46
N GLU A 267 -30.90 15.24 -4.76
CA GLU A 267 -32.09 16.01 -5.13
C GLU A 267 -31.95 16.63 -6.54
N ALA A 268 -30.74 17.01 -6.93
CA ALA A 268 -30.46 17.53 -8.27
C ALA A 268 -30.49 16.46 -9.38
N CYS A 269 -30.45 15.17 -9.03
CA CYS A 269 -30.55 14.07 -10.00
C CYS A 269 -31.97 13.88 -10.58
N ASN A 270 -33.00 14.61 -10.09
CA ASN A 270 -34.41 14.43 -10.47
C ASN A 270 -34.92 12.99 -10.32
N LEU A 271 -34.36 12.22 -9.37
CA LEU A 271 -34.79 10.86 -9.07
C LEU A 271 -35.80 10.88 -7.92
N ARG A 272 -36.87 10.09 -8.04
CA ARG A 272 -37.75 9.84 -6.90
C ARG A 272 -37.17 8.72 -6.09
N LEU A 273 -36.81 9.01 -4.85
CA LEU A 273 -36.23 8.03 -3.94
C LEU A 273 -37.25 7.64 -2.89
N ASN A 274 -37.49 6.33 -2.77
CA ASN A 274 -38.30 5.76 -1.71
C ASN A 274 -37.37 5.16 -0.65
N GLU A 275 -37.39 5.69 0.58
CA GLU A 275 -36.60 5.16 1.70
C GLU A 275 -37.19 3.81 2.13
N VAL A 276 -36.46 2.72 1.88
CA VAL A 276 -36.95 1.35 2.17
C VAL A 276 -36.31 0.73 3.41
N LEU A 277 -35.11 1.20 3.78
CA LEU A 277 -34.44 0.79 5.01
C LEU A 277 -33.58 1.95 5.54
N LYS A 278 -33.59 2.12 6.87
CA LYS A 278 -32.72 3.07 7.55
C LYS A 278 -32.23 2.54 8.88
N ASN A 279 -30.92 2.53 9.06
CA ASN A 279 -30.30 2.25 10.33
C ASN A 279 -29.32 3.34 10.73
N THR A 280 -28.53 3.11 11.78
CA THR A 280 -27.61 4.11 12.34
C THR A 280 -26.48 4.47 11.37
N ARG A 281 -26.11 3.58 10.44
CA ARG A 281 -24.97 3.76 9.52
C ARG A 281 -25.35 3.93 8.06
N PHE A 282 -26.50 3.42 7.64
CA PHE A 282 -26.87 3.34 6.24
C PHE A 282 -28.34 3.72 6.01
N ILE A 283 -28.62 4.18 4.80
CA ILE A 283 -29.96 4.36 4.26
C ILE A 283 -30.01 3.67 2.91
N ILE A 284 -31.06 2.90 2.65
CA ILE A 284 -31.33 2.27 1.35
C ILE A 284 -32.51 3.00 0.73
N TYR A 285 -32.31 3.46 -0.50
CA TYR A 285 -33.37 4.01 -1.34
C TYR A 285 -33.63 3.08 -2.52
N GLU A 286 -34.90 2.89 -2.83
CA GLU A 286 -35.36 2.37 -4.12
C GLU A 286 -35.55 3.55 -5.08
N ILE A 287 -35.01 3.44 -6.29
CA ILE A 287 -35.13 4.48 -7.32
C ILE A 287 -36.42 4.28 -8.11
N GLN A 288 -37.35 5.21 -7.95
CA GLN A 288 -38.64 5.26 -8.62
C GLN A 288 -38.62 6.27 -9.78
N GLN A 289 -39.51 6.04 -10.76
CA GLN A 289 -39.80 6.99 -11.84
C GLN A 289 -40.74 8.12 -11.40
#